data_AF-A0A740VGR1-F1
#
_entry.id   AF-A0A740VGR1-F1
#
_cell.length_a   1.000
_cell.length_b   1.000
_cell.length_c   1.000
_cell.angle_alpha   90.00
_cell.angle_beta   90.00
_cell.angle_gamma   90.00
#
_symmetry.space_group_name_H-M   'P 1'
#
loop_
_entity.id
_entity.type
_entity.pdbx_description
1 polymer ?
#
loop_
_entity_poly.entity_id
_entity_poly.type
_entity_poly.pdbx_seq_one_letter_code
_entity_poly.pdbx_strand_id
1 'polypeptide(L)'
;MKKFYHFRDYQRAKLESHAFYKLIDSDIIPLKNKLMFAPVMAHFVMNFRDMNKWVIRFATTDSKFKSVINAGTTEDETHSRLFLEDWRKLYLDDKLNWKASDIIYWLFISPEMECFRKYGVEFMRLCVDDNNDPILRYSHSESGETCGNVFFSKISPIADEVAHELGVQLRYFGSFHLGLENGHVWKSEGVFENEVLLPEYYDKVRNLSQRMFDIFTGIHDAFYHYTLKYIVKHEVHNFSNPVKTEGKILTTPSEINITQTQKNNEEIIHYVDSYIREIDEHPFFDWVKSSTINAELKIKCFIPLWIVDIMMYRDINNYIFTYMCPGSMGEILINDYARHLACHSALFYNDWKALKLDDMLRWSASDTLEFIFLNTDMDSHRKNLVNFSLHGMKNKDPLIRFWFMMILELSGKSFFSVIGQVAMQAESECNISLPYLTGKHSSAEEQKSYCALYEYFINQDISKEQVKTIKYLSDIVMRSLLENLDISYKYALNNIFAAR
;
A
#
# COMPACT_ATOMS: atom_id res chain seq x y z
N MET A 1 -28.80 5.05 16.40
CA MET A 1 -27.50 5.78 16.42
C MET A 1 -27.11 6.38 17.77
N LYS A 2 -28.04 6.83 18.64
CA LYS A 2 -27.70 7.40 19.97
C LYS A 2 -26.69 6.59 20.81
N LYS A 3 -26.87 5.27 20.93
CA LYS A 3 -25.92 4.39 21.64
C LYS A 3 -24.52 4.40 21.02
N PHE A 4 -24.44 4.47 19.69
CA PHE A 4 -23.17 4.56 18.97
C PHE A 4 -22.46 5.89 19.26
N TYR A 5 -23.17 7.02 19.26
CA TYR A 5 -22.57 8.30 19.62
C TYR A 5 -22.04 8.33 21.06
N HIS A 6 -22.78 7.78 22.03
CA HIS A 6 -22.26 7.65 23.40
C HIS A 6 -20.98 6.79 23.45
N PHE A 7 -20.92 5.71 22.67
CA PHE A 7 -19.71 4.87 22.56
C PHE A 7 -18.54 5.64 21.92
N ARG A 8 -18.80 6.34 20.81
CA ARG A 8 -17.83 7.19 20.11
C ARG A 8 -17.26 8.27 21.03
N ASP A 9 -18.11 8.98 21.76
CA ASP A 9 -17.70 10.07 22.66
C ASP A 9 -16.89 9.54 23.85
N TYR A 10 -17.23 8.36 24.36
CA TYR A 10 -16.44 7.68 25.38
C TYR A 10 -15.04 7.29 24.86
N GLN A 11 -14.94 6.79 23.63
CA GLN A 11 -13.67 6.44 23.01
C GLN A 11 -12.84 7.69 22.65
N ARG A 12 -13.49 8.78 22.20
CA ARG A 12 -12.88 10.10 22.01
C ARG A 12 -12.17 10.56 23.28
N ALA A 13 -12.87 10.56 24.41
CA ALA A 13 -12.31 11.02 25.69
C ALA A 13 -11.07 10.21 26.12
N LYS A 14 -11.02 8.91 25.79
CA LYS A 14 -9.80 8.09 26.01
C LYS A 14 -8.66 8.54 25.12
N LEU A 15 -8.92 8.70 23.82
CA LEU A 15 -7.89 9.08 22.85
C LEU A 15 -7.33 10.47 23.14
N GLU A 16 -8.15 11.43 23.59
CA GLU A 16 -7.70 12.77 24.01
C GLU A 16 -6.65 12.73 25.13
N SER A 17 -6.62 11.66 25.92
CA SER A 17 -5.66 11.46 27.02
C SER A 17 -4.38 10.70 26.62
N HIS A 18 -4.21 10.39 25.33
CA HIS A 18 -3.09 9.60 24.82
C HIS A 18 -1.73 10.20 25.18
N ALA A 19 -0.73 9.34 25.46
CA ALA A 19 0.59 9.76 25.92
C ALA A 19 1.35 10.64 24.91
N PHE A 20 1.10 10.44 23.61
CA PHE A 20 1.62 11.28 22.52
C PHE A 20 1.36 12.77 22.76
N TYR A 21 0.14 13.15 23.15
CA TYR A 21 -0.21 14.55 23.34
C TYR A 21 0.52 15.18 24.53
N LYS A 22 0.74 14.42 25.60
CA LYS A 22 1.55 14.89 26.74
C LYS A 22 3.02 15.08 26.35
N LEU A 23 3.55 14.19 25.51
CA LEU A 23 4.93 14.28 25.05
C LEU A 23 5.15 15.50 24.15
N ILE A 24 4.27 15.71 23.17
CA ILE A 24 4.42 16.81 22.20
C ILE A 24 4.16 18.17 22.83
N ASP A 25 3.33 18.24 23.87
CA ASP A 25 3.10 19.47 24.64
C ASP A 25 4.28 19.81 25.57
N SER A 26 5.07 18.82 25.99
CA SER A 26 6.17 19.02 26.95
C SER A 26 7.30 19.93 26.44
N ASP A 27 7.97 20.60 27.39
CA ASP A 27 9.14 21.46 27.13
C ASP A 27 10.42 20.69 26.77
N ILE A 28 10.39 19.35 26.81
CA ILE A 28 11.53 18.51 26.40
C ILE A 28 11.78 18.67 24.89
N ILE A 29 10.74 18.98 24.11
CA ILE A 29 10.84 19.19 22.66
C ILE A 29 10.75 20.69 22.37
N PRO A 30 11.82 21.32 21.84
CA PRO A 30 11.76 22.72 21.42
C PRO A 30 10.65 22.95 20.39
N LEU A 31 9.99 24.11 20.45
CA LEU A 31 8.84 24.46 19.59
C LEU A 31 9.08 24.11 18.11
N LYS A 32 10.17 24.60 17.51
CA LYS A 32 10.57 24.32 16.11
C LYS A 32 10.72 22.83 15.75
N ASN A 33 10.85 21.95 16.73
CA ASN A 33 10.98 20.51 16.55
C ASN A 33 9.67 19.74 16.80
N LYS A 34 8.62 20.39 17.30
CA LYS A 34 7.36 19.74 17.67
C LYS A 34 6.59 19.15 16.49
N LEU A 35 6.86 19.58 15.24
CA LEU A 35 6.27 18.97 14.03
C LEU A 35 7.22 18.01 13.30
N MET A 36 8.41 17.74 13.84
CA MET A 36 9.40 16.84 13.20
C MET A 36 9.00 15.35 13.24
N PHE A 37 7.83 15.02 13.79
CA PHE A 37 7.25 13.67 13.73
C PHE A 37 6.50 13.41 12.42
N ALA A 38 6.36 14.41 11.54
CA ALA A 38 5.72 14.24 10.23
C ALA A 38 6.21 13.02 9.41
N PRO A 39 7.50 12.60 9.42
CA PRO A 39 7.93 11.43 8.65
C PRO A 39 7.23 10.12 9.02
N VAL A 40 6.86 9.91 10.29
CA VAL A 40 6.11 8.70 10.68
C VAL A 40 4.64 8.78 10.25
N MET A 41 4.11 9.97 9.97
CA MET A 41 2.76 10.14 9.45
C MET A 41 2.66 9.84 7.95
N ALA A 42 3.77 9.97 7.21
CA ALA A 42 3.77 10.00 5.75
C ALA A 42 3.03 8.82 5.12
N HIS A 43 3.27 7.59 5.61
CA HIS A 43 2.57 6.42 5.08
C HIS A 43 1.05 6.51 5.24
N PHE A 44 0.57 6.90 6.43
CA PHE A 44 -0.86 7.02 6.70
C PHE A 44 -1.50 8.13 5.85
N VAL A 45 -0.95 9.34 5.95
CA VAL A 45 -1.56 10.53 5.33
C VAL A 45 -1.51 10.47 3.81
N MET A 46 -0.43 9.95 3.23
CA MET A 46 -0.33 9.83 1.78
C MET A 46 -1.22 8.73 1.21
N ASN A 47 -1.42 7.61 1.92
CA ASN A 47 -2.38 6.57 1.53
C ASN A 47 -3.84 6.94 1.80
N PHE A 48 -4.11 7.93 2.67
CA PHE A 48 -5.47 8.33 3.01
C PHE A 48 -6.25 8.82 1.79
N ARG A 49 -5.56 9.41 0.80
CA ARG A 49 -6.14 9.70 -0.52
C ARG A 49 -6.77 8.48 -1.15
N ASP A 50 -6.02 7.38 -1.23
CA ASP A 50 -6.44 6.18 -1.94
C ASP A 50 -7.53 5.42 -1.14
N MET A 51 -7.45 5.45 0.20
CA MET A 51 -8.53 4.95 1.07
C MET A 51 -9.84 5.67 0.76
N ASN A 52 -9.82 7.00 0.68
CA ASN A 52 -11.02 7.78 0.39
C ASN A 52 -11.50 7.59 -1.05
N LYS A 53 -10.59 7.59 -2.01
CA LYS A 53 -10.93 7.53 -3.43
C LYS A 53 -11.46 6.17 -3.89
N TRP A 54 -10.89 5.07 -3.37
CA TRP A 54 -11.13 3.71 -3.91
C TRP A 54 -11.65 2.69 -2.88
N VAL A 55 -11.60 2.98 -1.58
CA VAL A 55 -11.97 2.01 -0.53
C VAL A 55 -13.25 2.39 0.17
N ILE A 56 -13.31 3.58 0.77
CA ILE A 56 -14.45 4.07 1.58
C ILE A 56 -15.61 4.48 0.67
N ARG A 57 -15.31 5.19 -0.42
CA ARG A 57 -16.29 5.74 -1.35
C ARG A 57 -17.13 4.63 -1.99
N PHE A 58 -18.45 4.82 -1.97
CA PHE A 58 -19.38 3.98 -2.70
C PHE A 58 -19.31 4.26 -4.20
N ALA A 59 -19.42 3.20 -5.01
CA ALA A 59 -19.50 3.32 -6.46
C ALA A 59 -20.76 4.05 -6.95
N THR A 60 -21.85 4.03 -6.16
CA THR A 60 -23.13 4.68 -6.48
C THR A 60 -23.58 5.62 -5.38
N THR A 61 -24.35 6.65 -5.75
CA THR A 61 -24.99 7.62 -4.84
C THR A 61 -26.52 7.42 -4.83
N ASP A 62 -26.95 6.16 -4.81
CA ASP A 62 -28.36 5.75 -4.92
C ASP A 62 -29.17 5.96 -3.61
N SER A 63 -28.52 6.40 -2.54
CA SER A 63 -29.18 6.76 -1.28
C SER A 63 -28.54 8.01 -0.68
N LYS A 64 -29.33 8.74 0.14
CA LYS A 64 -28.85 9.93 0.87
C LYS A 64 -27.63 9.60 1.74
N PHE A 65 -27.59 8.42 2.37
CA PHE A 65 -26.47 7.99 3.20
C PHE A 65 -25.17 7.87 2.40
N LYS A 66 -25.22 7.18 1.25
CA LYS A 66 -24.03 7.01 0.39
C LYS A 66 -23.55 8.34 -0.17
N SER A 67 -24.46 9.23 -0.57
CA SER A 67 -24.13 10.56 -1.09
C SER A 67 -23.36 11.41 -0.07
N VAL A 68 -23.77 11.37 1.20
CA VAL A 68 -23.11 12.10 2.29
C VAL A 68 -21.72 11.56 2.56
N ILE A 69 -21.57 10.24 2.69
CA ILE A 69 -20.27 9.60 2.90
C ILE A 69 -19.33 9.92 1.73
N ASN A 70 -19.79 9.77 0.49
CA ASN A 70 -18.99 10.07 -0.70
C ASN A 70 -18.52 11.52 -0.75
N ALA A 71 -19.35 12.48 -0.33
CA ALA A 71 -18.97 13.89 -0.26
C ALA A 71 -17.80 14.13 0.70
N GLY A 72 -17.81 13.50 1.88
CA GLY A 72 -16.68 13.51 2.81
C GLY A 72 -15.41 12.98 2.16
N THR A 73 -15.47 11.78 1.56
CA THR A 73 -14.28 11.19 0.91
C THR A 73 -13.67 12.04 -0.21
N THR A 74 -14.43 12.96 -0.84
CA THR A 74 -13.90 13.84 -1.89
C THR A 74 -13.13 15.03 -1.31
N GLU A 75 -13.47 15.45 -0.10
CA GLU A 75 -12.68 16.42 0.66
C GLU A 75 -11.41 15.74 1.16
N ASP A 76 -11.55 14.59 1.81
CA ASP A 76 -10.45 13.86 2.46
C ASP A 76 -9.36 13.40 1.48
N GLU A 77 -9.72 13.11 0.22
CA GLU A 77 -8.73 12.73 -0.78
C GLU A 77 -7.71 13.84 -1.10
N THR A 78 -7.98 15.08 -0.66
CA THR A 78 -7.10 16.24 -0.86
C THR A 78 -6.03 16.39 0.24
N HIS A 79 -6.19 15.73 1.39
CA HIS A 79 -5.35 15.88 2.57
C HIS A 79 -3.87 15.58 2.29
N SER A 80 -3.58 14.55 1.50
CA SER A 80 -2.20 14.18 1.15
C SER A 80 -1.45 15.32 0.45
N ARG A 81 -2.14 16.16 -0.33
CA ARG A 81 -1.53 17.35 -0.97
C ARG A 81 -1.24 18.44 0.05
N LEU A 82 -2.16 18.68 1.00
CA LEU A 82 -1.95 19.66 2.07
C LEU A 82 -0.76 19.24 2.94
N PHE A 83 -0.66 17.96 3.30
CA PHE A 83 0.45 17.43 4.09
C PHE A 83 1.80 17.63 3.39
N LEU A 84 1.88 17.37 2.09
CA LEU A 84 3.12 17.51 1.34
C LEU A 84 3.54 18.98 1.16
N GLU A 85 2.59 19.90 1.12
CA GLU A 85 2.89 21.33 1.16
C GLU A 85 3.49 21.73 2.50
N ASP A 86 2.91 21.29 3.61
CA ASP A 86 3.44 21.57 4.95
C ASP A 86 4.81 20.92 5.15
N TRP A 87 5.02 19.71 4.62
CA TRP A 87 6.32 19.04 4.60
C TRP A 87 7.42 19.95 4.03
N ARG A 88 7.15 20.57 2.88
CA ARG A 88 8.08 21.48 2.20
C ARG A 88 8.28 22.77 3.01
N LYS A 89 7.21 23.36 3.55
CA LYS A 89 7.28 24.58 4.37
C LYS A 89 7.97 24.39 5.72
N LEU A 90 7.99 23.16 6.23
CA LEU A 90 8.75 22.77 7.42
C LEU A 90 10.22 22.47 7.12
N TYR A 91 10.64 22.58 5.86
CA TYR A 91 11.99 22.28 5.37
C TYR A 91 12.43 20.86 5.72
N LEU A 92 11.50 19.89 5.66
CA LEU A 92 11.80 18.51 6.03
C LEU A 92 12.78 17.84 5.07
N ASP A 93 12.75 18.19 3.77
CA ASP A 93 13.70 17.67 2.81
C ASP A 93 15.15 18.00 3.21
N ASP A 94 15.42 19.25 3.60
CA ASP A 94 16.75 19.69 4.04
C ASP A 94 17.15 19.08 5.39
N LYS A 95 16.20 19.01 6.33
CA LYS A 95 16.47 18.51 7.69
C LYS A 95 16.72 17.00 7.71
N LEU A 96 16.03 16.25 6.86
CA LEU A 96 16.17 14.80 6.77
C LEU A 96 17.28 14.40 5.80
N ASN A 97 17.41 15.14 4.69
CA ASN A 97 18.31 14.82 3.58
C ASN A 97 18.15 13.38 3.07
N TRP A 98 16.90 12.89 3.07
CA TRP A 98 16.54 11.56 2.59
C TRP A 98 16.44 11.55 1.07
N LYS A 99 16.97 10.49 0.47
CA LYS A 99 16.86 10.21 -0.96
C LYS A 99 15.63 9.35 -1.25
N ALA A 100 15.34 9.13 -2.53
CA ALA A 100 14.25 8.26 -2.95
C ALA A 100 14.31 6.86 -2.32
N SER A 101 15.49 6.23 -2.29
CA SER A 101 15.66 4.94 -1.62
C SER A 101 15.28 4.99 -0.14
N ASP A 102 15.63 6.07 0.57
CA ASP A 102 15.39 6.18 2.01
C ASP A 102 13.89 6.26 2.30
N ILE A 103 13.13 6.98 1.45
CA ILE A 103 11.66 6.99 1.51
C ILE A 103 11.07 5.62 1.17
N ILE A 104 11.55 4.95 0.12
CA ILE A 104 11.08 3.61 -0.25
C ILE A 104 11.31 2.62 0.90
N TYR A 105 12.52 2.61 1.48
CA TYR A 105 12.83 1.79 2.64
C TYR A 105 11.93 2.15 3.82
N TRP A 106 11.83 3.45 4.13
CA TRP A 106 11.03 3.94 5.26
C TRP A 106 9.59 3.46 5.15
N LEU A 107 8.92 3.71 4.04
CA LEU A 107 7.51 3.39 3.86
C LEU A 107 7.24 1.88 3.81
N PHE A 108 8.06 1.12 3.09
CA PHE A 108 7.69 -0.25 2.70
C PHE A 108 8.47 -1.36 3.40
N ILE A 109 9.67 -1.07 3.91
CA ILE A 109 10.58 -2.09 4.45
C ILE A 109 10.80 -1.91 5.95
N SER A 110 10.86 -0.66 6.42
CA SER A 110 11.25 -0.37 7.80
C SER A 110 10.33 -1.06 8.83
N PRO A 111 10.88 -1.56 9.95
CA PRO A 111 10.08 -2.07 11.05
C PRO A 111 9.16 -1.01 11.67
N GLU A 112 9.60 0.26 11.70
CA GLU A 112 8.83 1.38 12.22
C GLU A 112 7.48 1.54 11.51
N MET A 113 7.46 1.35 10.19
CA MET A 113 6.26 1.53 9.38
C MET A 113 5.40 0.26 9.25
N GLU A 114 5.82 -0.86 9.85
CA GLU A 114 5.07 -2.13 9.83
C GLU A 114 3.66 -1.98 10.40
N CYS A 115 3.51 -1.21 11.48
CA CYS A 115 2.20 -0.97 12.08
C CYS A 115 1.28 -0.22 11.11
N PHE A 116 1.77 0.80 10.40
CA PHE A 116 0.99 1.56 9.42
C PHE A 116 0.58 0.73 8.20
N ARG A 117 1.45 -0.14 7.71
CA ARG A 117 1.12 -1.08 6.62
C ARG A 117 -0.01 -2.03 7.04
N LYS A 118 0.10 -2.62 8.24
CA LYS A 118 -0.96 -3.45 8.83
C LYS A 118 -2.25 -2.67 9.04
N TYR A 119 -2.19 -1.45 9.55
CA TYR A 119 -3.37 -0.62 9.80
C TYR A 119 -4.05 -0.16 8.50
N GLY A 120 -3.29 0.15 7.45
CA GLY A 120 -3.86 0.44 6.13
C GLY A 120 -4.65 -0.74 5.57
N VAL A 121 -4.13 -1.95 5.73
CA VAL A 121 -4.84 -3.19 5.42
C VAL A 121 -6.08 -3.37 6.30
N GLU A 122 -5.98 -3.11 7.60
CA GLU A 122 -7.13 -3.20 8.50
C GLU A 122 -8.24 -2.20 8.12
N PHE A 123 -7.87 -0.99 7.71
CA PHE A 123 -8.80 0.03 7.24
C PHE A 123 -9.59 -0.46 6.02
N MET A 124 -8.89 -1.03 5.02
CA MET A 124 -9.53 -1.68 3.88
C MET A 124 -10.47 -2.81 4.30
N ARG A 125 -10.08 -3.60 5.30
CA ARG A 125 -10.87 -4.72 5.81
C ARG A 125 -12.18 -4.27 6.46
N LEU A 126 -12.23 -3.12 7.12
CA LEU A 126 -13.49 -2.54 7.63
C LEU A 126 -14.51 -2.35 6.51
N CYS A 127 -14.07 -1.88 5.33
CA CYS A 127 -14.92 -1.67 4.16
C CYS A 127 -15.36 -2.97 3.48
N VAL A 128 -14.62 -4.06 3.67
CA VAL A 128 -15.08 -5.40 3.26
C VAL A 128 -16.11 -5.94 4.24
N ASP A 129 -15.86 -5.79 5.54
CA ASP A 129 -16.69 -6.35 6.62
C ASP A 129 -18.03 -5.62 6.77
N ASP A 130 -18.12 -4.35 6.38
CA ASP A 130 -19.40 -3.64 6.36
C ASP A 130 -20.31 -4.03 5.17
N ASN A 131 -19.78 -4.78 4.20
CA ASN A 131 -20.52 -5.34 3.07
C ASN A 131 -21.39 -4.32 2.30
N ASN A 132 -20.84 -3.14 2.02
CA ASN A 132 -21.52 -2.04 1.33
C ASN A 132 -22.76 -1.48 2.07
N ASP A 133 -22.92 -1.77 3.36
CA ASP A 133 -23.96 -1.18 4.18
C ASP A 133 -23.57 0.25 4.59
N PRO A 134 -24.36 1.28 4.21
CA PRO A 134 -24.01 2.66 4.47
C PRO A 134 -24.02 3.06 5.95
N ILE A 135 -24.79 2.39 6.81
CA ILE A 135 -24.79 2.70 8.26
C ILE A 135 -23.56 2.11 8.93
N LEU A 136 -23.17 0.89 8.54
CA LEU A 136 -21.92 0.28 9.01
C LEU A 136 -20.71 1.08 8.51
N ARG A 137 -20.71 1.48 7.22
CA ARG A 137 -19.68 2.36 6.63
C ARG A 137 -19.56 3.69 7.38
N TYR A 138 -20.70 4.33 7.63
CA TYR A 138 -20.76 5.57 8.40
C TYR A 138 -20.14 5.39 9.79
N SER A 139 -20.46 4.30 10.50
CA SER A 139 -20.01 4.13 11.87
C SER A 139 -18.49 4.12 12.04
N HIS A 140 -17.76 3.46 11.15
CA HIS A 140 -16.30 3.43 11.22
C HIS A 140 -15.68 4.68 10.59
N SER A 141 -16.28 5.27 9.56
CA SER A 141 -15.83 6.54 8.99
C SER A 141 -15.93 7.68 10.01
N GLU A 142 -17.09 7.84 10.65
CA GLU A 142 -17.35 8.81 11.72
C GLU A 142 -16.40 8.63 12.93
N SER A 143 -16.01 7.39 13.22
CA SER A 143 -15.00 7.12 14.26
C SER A 143 -13.62 7.59 13.84
N GLY A 144 -13.27 7.44 12.55
CA GLY A 144 -12.04 7.98 11.95
C GLY A 144 -12.00 9.51 12.02
N GLU A 145 -13.07 10.18 11.58
CA GLU A 145 -13.25 11.65 11.68
C GLU A 145 -13.07 12.15 13.12
N THR A 146 -13.68 11.45 14.08
CA THR A 146 -13.53 11.78 15.50
C THR A 146 -12.07 11.68 15.94
N CYS A 147 -11.33 10.67 15.48
CA CYS A 147 -9.91 10.52 15.80
C CYS A 147 -9.06 11.62 15.14
N GLY A 148 -9.34 11.97 13.88
CA GLY A 148 -8.72 13.08 13.17
C GLY A 148 -8.93 14.41 13.90
N ASN A 149 -10.16 14.72 14.30
CA ASN A 149 -10.49 15.90 15.09
C ASN A 149 -9.74 15.96 16.42
N VAL A 150 -9.63 14.83 17.14
CA VAL A 150 -8.82 14.79 18.38
C VAL A 150 -7.37 15.15 18.07
N PHE A 151 -6.77 14.55 17.04
CA PHE A 151 -5.40 14.87 16.63
C PHE A 151 -5.24 16.37 16.28
N PHE A 152 -6.04 16.90 15.36
CA PHE A 152 -5.91 18.29 14.93
C PHE A 152 -6.25 19.29 16.04
N SER A 153 -7.16 18.98 16.96
CA SER A 153 -7.46 19.86 18.11
C SER A 153 -6.26 20.04 19.04
N LYS A 154 -5.34 19.08 19.08
CA LYS A 154 -4.12 19.12 19.89
C LYS A 154 -2.93 19.68 19.11
N ILE A 155 -2.83 19.36 17.83
CA ILE A 155 -1.66 19.71 17.01
C ILE A 155 -1.77 21.11 16.38
N SER A 156 -2.97 21.55 16.00
CA SER A 156 -3.14 22.84 15.28
C SER A 156 -2.64 24.06 16.07
N PRO A 157 -2.90 24.20 17.38
CA PRO A 157 -2.33 25.31 18.16
C PRO A 157 -0.80 25.32 18.12
N ILE A 158 -0.16 24.15 18.29
CA ILE A 158 1.31 24.00 18.21
C ILE A 158 1.80 24.35 16.80
N ALA A 159 1.09 23.89 15.77
CA ALA A 159 1.46 24.14 14.40
C ALA A 159 1.36 25.63 14.03
N ASP A 160 0.36 26.34 14.54
CA ASP A 160 0.21 27.79 14.33
C ASP A 160 1.35 28.57 15.01
N GLU A 161 1.79 28.15 16.20
CA GLU A 161 2.97 28.72 16.88
C GLU A 161 4.26 28.48 16.08
N VAL A 162 4.47 27.25 15.59
CA VAL A 162 5.62 26.91 14.73
C VAL A 162 5.57 27.71 13.43
N ALA A 163 4.40 27.83 12.81
CA ALA A 163 4.20 28.58 11.57
C ALA A 163 4.53 30.07 11.76
N HIS A 164 4.14 30.65 12.90
CA HIS A 164 4.48 32.02 13.27
C HIS A 164 6.00 32.21 13.46
N GLU A 165 6.70 31.30 14.15
CA GLU A 165 8.16 31.36 14.32
C GLU A 165 8.90 31.28 12.97
N LEU A 166 8.42 30.45 12.06
CA LEU A 166 9.02 30.24 10.74
C LEU A 166 8.58 31.27 9.68
N GLY A 167 7.55 32.07 9.95
CA GLY A 167 6.98 33.00 8.97
C GLY A 167 6.29 32.30 7.78
N VAL A 168 5.71 31.13 8.01
CA VAL A 168 5.00 30.32 6.98
C VAL A 168 3.53 30.13 7.36
N GLN A 169 2.76 29.49 6.47
CA GLN A 169 1.39 29.04 6.77
C GLN A 169 1.30 27.53 6.60
N LEU A 170 0.92 26.81 7.65
CA LEU A 170 0.77 25.36 7.62
C LEU A 170 -0.71 25.01 7.43
N ARG A 171 -1.08 24.51 6.25
CA ARG A 171 -2.48 24.26 5.89
C ARG A 171 -2.99 22.94 6.42
N TYR A 172 -2.15 21.91 6.46
CA TYR A 172 -2.54 20.58 6.95
C TYR A 172 -2.49 20.49 8.46
N PHE A 173 -1.39 20.94 9.06
CA PHE A 173 -1.22 20.87 10.51
C PHE A 173 -1.89 22.01 11.25
N GLY A 174 -2.04 23.18 10.64
CA GLY A 174 -2.55 24.39 11.29
C GLY A 174 -4.08 24.51 11.28
N SER A 175 -4.57 25.62 11.80
CA SER A 175 -6.01 25.87 12.01
C SER A 175 -6.88 25.85 10.74
N PHE A 176 -6.29 25.96 9.55
CA PHE A 176 -7.04 25.81 8.28
C PHE A 176 -7.70 24.43 8.19
N HIS A 177 -6.95 23.36 8.41
CA HIS A 177 -7.48 21.99 8.32
C HIS A 177 -8.45 21.69 9.46
N LEU A 178 -8.12 22.11 10.69
CA LEU A 178 -9.02 21.96 11.83
C LEU A 178 -10.39 22.62 11.60
N GLY A 179 -10.45 23.73 10.85
CA GLY A 179 -11.70 24.38 10.47
C GLY A 179 -12.56 23.58 9.49
N LEU A 180 -11.97 22.64 8.74
CA LEU A 180 -12.66 21.69 7.86
C LEU A 180 -13.02 20.40 8.61
N GLU A 181 -12.17 19.98 9.54
CA GLU A 181 -12.27 18.81 10.42
C GLU A 181 -13.19 19.06 11.62
N ASN A 182 -14.50 19.15 11.37
CA ASN A 182 -15.49 19.38 12.42
C ASN A 182 -15.72 18.16 13.36
N GLY A 183 -15.05 17.03 13.09
CA GLY A 183 -15.16 15.79 13.86
C GLY A 183 -16.36 14.91 13.52
N HIS A 184 -17.00 15.19 12.39
CA HIS A 184 -18.11 14.43 11.83
C HIS A 184 -17.90 14.21 10.34
N VAL A 185 -18.46 13.14 9.78
CA VAL A 185 -18.47 12.98 8.32
C VAL A 185 -19.11 14.22 7.70
N TRP A 186 -18.43 14.82 6.72
CA TRP A 186 -18.84 16.08 6.13
C TRP A 186 -20.33 16.10 5.73
N LYS A 187 -21.09 17.07 6.26
CA LYS A 187 -22.54 17.23 6.05
C LYS A 187 -23.41 16.05 6.51
N SER A 188 -22.98 15.27 7.52
CA SER A 188 -23.77 14.18 8.08
C SER A 188 -24.83 14.60 9.10
N GLU A 189 -24.78 15.85 9.59
CA GLU A 189 -25.73 16.37 10.58
C GLU A 189 -27.19 16.22 10.12
N GLY A 190 -28.01 15.62 10.96
CA GLY A 190 -29.43 15.35 10.72
C GLY A 190 -29.71 14.21 9.72
N VAL A 191 -28.70 13.47 9.28
CA VAL A 191 -28.83 12.37 8.32
C VAL A 191 -28.93 11.02 9.00
N PHE A 192 -28.02 10.70 9.93
CA PHE A 192 -27.92 9.37 10.53
C PHE A 192 -28.53 9.29 11.94
N GLU A 193 -28.74 10.42 12.61
CA GLU A 193 -29.04 10.52 14.05
C GLU A 193 -30.36 9.85 14.43
N ASN A 194 -31.32 9.88 13.52
CA ASN A 194 -32.66 9.34 13.72
C ASN A 194 -32.76 7.84 13.41
N GLU A 195 -31.71 7.22 12.85
CA GLU A 195 -31.70 5.80 12.55
C GLU A 195 -31.74 4.96 13.83
N VAL A 196 -32.71 4.04 13.87
CA VAL A 196 -32.93 3.13 15.01
C VAL A 196 -32.19 1.84 14.75
N LEU A 197 -31.20 1.53 15.61
CA LEU A 197 -30.43 0.29 15.50
C LEU A 197 -31.06 -0.79 16.35
N LEU A 198 -31.34 -1.95 15.74
CA LEU A 198 -31.64 -3.18 16.48
C LEU A 198 -30.41 -3.63 17.27
N PRO A 199 -30.56 -4.37 18.40
CA PRO A 199 -29.43 -4.74 19.26
C PRO A 199 -28.28 -5.45 18.52
N GLU A 200 -28.58 -6.48 17.73
CA GLU A 200 -27.56 -7.24 16.97
C GLU A 200 -26.83 -6.37 15.93
N TYR A 201 -27.55 -5.39 15.38
CA TYR A 201 -27.00 -4.47 14.40
C TYR A 201 -26.11 -3.41 15.07
N TYR A 202 -26.46 -3.00 16.28
CA TYR A 202 -25.59 -2.15 17.11
C TYR A 202 -24.27 -2.84 17.45
N ASP A 203 -24.25 -4.15 17.70
CA ASP A 203 -23.00 -4.86 17.97
C ASP A 203 -22.03 -4.83 16.79
N LYS A 204 -22.55 -4.91 15.55
CA LYS A 204 -21.75 -4.74 14.32
C LYS A 204 -21.19 -3.32 14.21
N VAL A 205 -22.05 -2.31 14.36
CA VAL A 205 -21.67 -0.89 14.39
C VAL A 205 -20.57 -0.63 15.41
N ARG A 206 -20.76 -1.13 16.65
CA ARG A 206 -19.79 -0.98 17.74
C ARG A 206 -18.47 -1.70 17.41
N ASN A 207 -18.51 -2.90 16.85
CA ASN A 207 -17.31 -3.67 16.53
C ASN A 207 -16.44 -2.95 15.48
N LEU A 208 -17.05 -2.49 14.38
CA LEU A 208 -16.33 -1.78 13.32
C LEU A 208 -15.77 -0.44 13.83
N SER A 209 -16.57 0.30 14.60
CA SER A 209 -16.14 1.54 15.24
C SER A 209 -14.99 1.32 16.24
N GLN A 210 -15.06 0.29 17.09
CA GLN A 210 -13.97 -0.05 18.02
C GLN A 210 -12.67 -0.34 17.28
N ARG A 211 -12.72 -1.14 16.21
CA ARG A 211 -11.53 -1.44 15.39
C ARG A 211 -10.93 -0.17 14.78
N MET A 212 -11.74 0.79 14.35
CA MET A 212 -11.24 2.09 13.91
C MET A 212 -10.50 2.84 15.03
N PHE A 213 -11.07 2.91 16.23
CA PHE A 213 -10.37 3.51 17.38
C PHE A 213 -9.08 2.76 17.74
N ASP A 214 -9.05 1.44 17.60
CA ASP A 214 -7.86 0.62 17.88
C ASP A 214 -6.75 0.91 16.84
N ILE A 215 -7.10 1.08 15.57
CA ILE A 215 -6.19 1.54 14.52
C ILE A 215 -5.58 2.89 14.90
N PHE A 216 -6.41 3.88 15.22
CA PHE A 216 -5.91 5.20 15.55
C PHE A 216 -5.11 5.21 16.86
N THR A 217 -5.50 4.45 17.87
CA THR A 217 -4.69 4.31 19.10
C THR A 217 -3.28 3.81 18.76
N GLY A 218 -3.18 2.76 17.94
CA GLY A 218 -1.89 2.24 17.48
C GLY A 218 -1.09 3.23 16.62
N ILE A 219 -1.76 4.04 15.79
CA ILE A 219 -1.12 5.13 15.05
C ILE A 219 -0.52 6.17 16.02
N HIS A 220 -1.24 6.55 17.08
CA HIS A 220 -0.74 7.51 18.08
C HIS A 220 0.39 6.92 18.93
N ASP A 221 0.36 5.61 19.22
CA ASP A 221 1.49 4.89 19.82
C ASP A 221 2.73 4.99 18.92
N ALA A 222 2.58 4.77 17.61
CA ALA A 222 3.67 4.91 16.67
C ALA A 222 4.21 6.35 16.59
N PHE A 223 3.35 7.37 16.65
CA PHE A 223 3.76 8.77 16.75
C PHE A 223 4.56 9.06 18.01
N TYR A 224 4.10 8.55 19.17
CA TYR A 224 4.81 8.64 20.43
C TYR A 224 6.19 7.98 20.35
N HIS A 225 6.26 6.75 19.85
CA HIS A 225 7.51 6.01 19.74
C HIS A 225 8.51 6.66 18.79
N TYR A 226 8.07 7.13 17.62
CA TYR A 226 8.92 7.88 16.70
C TYR A 226 9.45 9.16 17.35
N THR A 227 8.57 9.94 17.97
CA THR A 227 8.93 11.20 18.64
C THR A 227 9.97 10.96 19.73
N LEU A 228 9.75 9.95 20.57
CA LEU A 228 10.70 9.59 21.62
C LEU A 228 12.06 9.15 21.06
N LYS A 229 12.06 8.30 20.02
CA LYS A 229 13.27 7.72 19.43
C LYS A 229 14.10 8.74 18.65
N TYR A 230 13.48 9.45 17.72
CA TYR A 230 14.19 10.27 16.74
C TYR A 230 14.27 11.75 17.14
N ILE A 231 13.31 12.26 17.92
CA ILE A 231 13.26 13.68 18.28
C ILE A 231 13.84 13.92 19.68
N VAL A 232 13.44 13.11 20.67
CA VAL A 232 13.91 13.28 22.05
C VAL A 232 15.28 12.64 22.27
N LYS A 233 15.47 11.40 21.81
CA LYS A 233 16.74 10.66 21.96
C LYS A 233 17.74 10.93 20.84
N HIS A 234 17.34 11.65 19.79
CA HIS A 234 18.18 11.98 18.64
C HIS A 234 18.85 10.75 17.99
N GLU A 235 18.16 9.61 17.97
CA GLU A 235 18.63 8.46 17.18
C GLU A 235 18.61 8.81 15.68
N VAL A 236 19.48 8.19 14.90
CA VAL A 236 19.56 8.38 13.45
C VAL A 236 18.80 7.27 12.75
N HIS A 237 18.05 7.61 11.70
CA HIS A 237 17.38 6.61 10.86
C HIS A 237 18.39 5.68 10.21
N ASN A 238 18.12 4.38 10.29
CA ASN A 238 18.96 3.37 9.66
C ASN A 238 18.27 2.79 8.42
N PHE A 239 18.84 3.07 7.24
CA PHE A 239 18.33 2.60 5.93
C PHE A 239 19.06 1.36 5.40
N SER A 240 19.79 0.65 6.27
CA SER A 240 20.44 -0.60 5.88
C SER A 240 19.40 -1.71 5.68
N ASN A 241 19.41 -2.35 4.51
CA ASN A 241 18.62 -3.56 4.29
C ASN A 241 19.24 -4.74 5.06
N PRO A 242 18.52 -5.37 6.00
CA PRO A 242 19.07 -6.50 6.76
C PRO A 242 19.16 -7.79 5.92
N VAL A 243 18.54 -7.86 4.74
CA VAL A 243 18.59 -9.05 3.88
C VAL A 243 19.97 -9.17 3.24
N LYS A 244 20.84 -9.92 3.91
CA LYS A 244 22.05 -10.47 3.31
C LYS A 244 21.63 -11.48 2.26
N THR A 245 22.04 -11.28 1.01
CA THR A 245 21.98 -12.28 -0.08
C THR A 245 23.01 -13.40 0.15
N GLU A 246 23.08 -13.94 1.38
CA GLU A 246 24.00 -15.03 1.77
C GLU A 246 23.36 -16.42 1.59
N GLY A 247 22.09 -16.50 1.17
CA GLY A 247 21.48 -17.74 0.69
C GLY A 247 21.95 -18.09 -0.72
N LYS A 248 22.05 -19.38 -1.05
CA LYS A 248 22.25 -19.84 -2.43
C LYS A 248 21.01 -19.48 -3.26
N ILE A 249 21.01 -18.25 -3.77
CA ILE A 249 20.09 -17.79 -4.80
C ILE A 249 20.21 -18.75 -5.98
N LEU A 250 19.08 -19.25 -6.48
CA LEU A 250 19.08 -20.10 -7.65
C LEU A 250 19.63 -19.31 -8.85
N THR A 251 20.56 -19.93 -9.60
CA THR A 251 21.19 -19.30 -10.77
C THR A 251 20.27 -19.24 -12.00
N THR A 252 19.09 -19.83 -11.91
CA THR A 252 18.08 -19.91 -12.96
C THR A 252 16.72 -19.43 -12.42
N PRO A 253 15.97 -18.61 -13.17
CA PRO A 253 14.63 -18.19 -12.78
C PRO A 253 13.72 -19.38 -12.46
N SER A 254 12.89 -19.26 -11.42
CA SER A 254 11.85 -20.25 -11.15
C SER A 254 10.82 -20.24 -12.27
N GLU A 255 10.75 -21.32 -13.05
CA GLU A 255 9.69 -21.47 -14.05
C GLU A 255 8.37 -21.84 -13.36
N ILE A 256 7.48 -20.86 -13.26
CA ILE A 256 6.08 -21.10 -12.90
C ILE A 256 5.37 -21.58 -14.16
N ASN A 257 5.25 -22.90 -14.28
CA ASN A 257 4.49 -23.54 -15.34
C ASN A 257 3.29 -24.25 -14.73
N ILE A 258 2.08 -23.79 -15.07
CA ILE A 258 0.86 -24.53 -14.79
C ILE A 258 0.66 -25.53 -15.92
N THR A 259 1.00 -26.79 -15.65
CA THR A 259 0.81 -27.88 -16.61
C THR A 259 -0.64 -28.35 -16.60
N GLN A 260 -1.13 -28.74 -17.77
CA GLN A 260 -2.45 -29.35 -17.89
C GLN A 260 -2.48 -30.66 -17.11
N THR A 261 -3.26 -30.71 -16.04
CA THR A 261 -3.63 -31.95 -15.36
C THR A 261 -5.14 -32.18 -15.49
N GLN A 262 -5.56 -33.43 -15.35
CA GLN A 262 -6.81 -33.99 -15.88
C GLN A 262 -8.07 -33.13 -15.63
N LYS A 263 -8.67 -32.63 -16.73
CA LYS A 263 -10.07 -32.24 -16.99
C LYS A 263 -10.75 -31.11 -16.20
N ASN A 264 -10.27 -30.64 -15.05
CA ASN A 264 -11.03 -29.66 -14.24
C ASN A 264 -10.48 -28.21 -14.26
N ASN A 265 -9.27 -28.00 -14.79
CA ASN A 265 -8.59 -26.70 -14.72
C ASN A 265 -8.29 -26.12 -16.11
N GLU A 266 -8.51 -26.92 -17.17
CA GLU A 266 -8.19 -26.59 -18.56
C GLU A 266 -8.83 -25.25 -18.97
N GLU A 267 -10.06 -25.01 -18.52
CA GLU A 267 -10.79 -23.78 -18.82
C GLU A 267 -10.13 -22.53 -18.21
N ILE A 268 -9.58 -22.63 -16.99
CA ILE A 268 -8.88 -21.52 -16.33
C ILE A 268 -7.53 -21.31 -16.99
N ILE A 269 -6.76 -22.38 -17.21
CA ILE A 269 -5.43 -22.32 -17.82
C ILE A 269 -5.52 -21.71 -19.22
N HIS A 270 -6.42 -22.21 -20.07
CA HIS A 270 -6.60 -21.66 -21.42
C HIS A 270 -6.99 -20.18 -21.41
N TYR A 271 -7.78 -19.77 -20.42
CA TYR A 271 -8.18 -18.37 -20.24
C TYR A 271 -6.98 -17.49 -19.86
N VAL A 272 -6.19 -17.91 -18.88
CA VAL A 272 -4.97 -17.21 -18.46
C VAL A 272 -3.93 -17.16 -19.58
N ASP A 273 -3.72 -18.28 -20.29
CA ASP A 273 -2.78 -18.36 -21.43
C ASP A 273 -3.15 -17.39 -22.55
N SER A 274 -4.43 -17.06 -22.71
CA SER A 274 -4.84 -16.08 -23.73
C SER A 274 -4.34 -14.67 -23.41
N TYR A 275 -4.37 -14.27 -22.14
CA TYR A 275 -3.79 -13.03 -21.67
C TYR A 275 -2.26 -13.05 -21.72
N ILE A 276 -1.62 -14.17 -21.35
CA ILE A 276 -0.15 -14.29 -21.41
C ILE A 276 0.34 -14.02 -22.84
N ARG A 277 -0.35 -14.56 -23.86
CA ARG A 277 -0.02 -14.26 -25.27
C ARG A 277 -0.15 -12.78 -25.61
N GLU A 278 -1.21 -12.13 -25.16
CA GLU A 278 -1.40 -10.69 -25.35
C GLU A 278 -0.30 -9.87 -24.68
N ILE A 279 0.10 -10.25 -23.46
CA ILE A 279 1.20 -9.62 -22.71
C ILE A 279 2.54 -9.85 -23.42
N ASP A 280 2.81 -11.06 -23.90
CA ASP A 280 4.06 -11.40 -24.62
C ASP A 280 4.24 -10.56 -25.90
N GLU A 281 3.14 -10.22 -26.56
CA GLU A 281 3.08 -9.41 -27.78
C GLU A 281 3.01 -7.90 -27.50
N HIS A 282 3.10 -7.47 -26.24
CA HIS A 282 2.95 -6.06 -25.87
C HIS A 282 4.09 -5.20 -26.46
N PRO A 283 3.79 -4.04 -27.09
CA PRO A 283 4.80 -3.17 -27.75
C PRO A 283 5.96 -2.72 -26.84
N PHE A 284 5.73 -2.65 -25.53
CA PHE A 284 6.78 -2.39 -24.55
C PHE A 284 7.94 -3.38 -24.68
N PHE A 285 7.66 -4.69 -24.76
CA PHE A 285 8.70 -5.70 -24.83
C PHE A 285 9.44 -5.67 -26.17
N ASP A 286 8.74 -5.34 -27.25
CA ASP A 286 9.39 -5.11 -28.55
C ASP A 286 10.35 -3.92 -28.49
N TRP A 287 9.98 -2.82 -27.83
CA TRP A 287 10.89 -1.71 -27.58
C TRP A 287 12.09 -2.14 -26.74
N VAL A 288 11.88 -2.90 -25.66
CA VAL A 288 12.99 -3.41 -24.82
C VAL A 288 13.98 -4.25 -25.65
N LYS A 289 13.47 -5.15 -26.50
CA LYS A 289 14.28 -6.04 -27.34
C LYS A 289 15.00 -5.30 -28.47
N SER A 290 14.32 -4.37 -29.14
CA SER A 290 14.82 -3.69 -30.36
C SER A 290 15.63 -2.42 -30.09
N SER A 291 15.43 -1.76 -28.94
CA SER A 291 16.12 -0.52 -28.60
C SER A 291 17.64 -0.72 -28.53
N THR A 292 18.40 0.26 -29.03
CA THR A 292 19.87 0.26 -29.04
C THR A 292 20.49 0.91 -27.80
N ILE A 293 19.66 1.37 -26.86
CA ILE A 293 20.10 1.94 -25.58
C ILE A 293 20.82 0.85 -24.76
N ASN A 294 21.82 1.21 -23.95
CA ASN A 294 22.49 0.25 -23.06
C ASN A 294 21.47 -0.38 -22.07
N ALA A 295 21.76 -1.62 -21.65
CA ALA A 295 20.86 -2.42 -20.83
C ALA A 295 20.47 -1.76 -19.49
N GLU A 296 21.43 -1.15 -18.79
CA GLU A 296 21.17 -0.44 -17.53
C GLU A 296 20.21 0.74 -17.74
N LEU A 297 20.45 1.54 -18.78
CA LEU A 297 19.58 2.67 -19.12
C LEU A 297 18.17 2.23 -19.54
N LYS A 298 18.02 1.11 -20.28
CA LYS A 298 16.69 0.57 -20.61
C LYS A 298 15.86 0.32 -19.35
N ILE A 299 16.45 -0.30 -18.33
CA ILE A 299 15.78 -0.60 -17.05
C ILE A 299 15.39 0.70 -16.35
N LYS A 300 16.33 1.65 -16.26
CA LYS A 300 16.15 2.95 -15.62
C LYS A 300 15.00 3.78 -16.20
N CYS A 301 14.68 3.61 -17.48
CA CYS A 301 13.62 4.36 -18.16
C CYS A 301 12.20 4.06 -17.66
N PHE A 302 11.96 2.95 -16.96
CA PHE A 302 10.62 2.59 -16.52
C PHE A 302 10.56 2.07 -15.08
N ILE A 303 11.66 1.53 -14.53
CA ILE A 303 11.60 0.81 -13.26
C ILE A 303 11.08 1.63 -12.05
N PRO A 304 11.22 2.98 -11.97
CA PRO A 304 10.60 3.74 -10.89
C PRO A 304 9.06 3.63 -10.86
N LEU A 305 8.39 3.34 -11.98
CA LEU A 305 6.93 3.12 -11.99
C LEU A 305 6.50 1.89 -11.19
N TRP A 306 7.40 0.92 -11.02
CA TRP A 306 7.09 -0.37 -10.40
C TRP A 306 7.30 -0.39 -8.88
N ILE A 307 7.64 0.76 -8.27
CA ILE A 307 7.83 0.87 -6.81
C ILE A 307 6.61 0.33 -6.08
N VAL A 308 5.42 0.79 -6.45
CA VAL A 308 4.16 0.46 -5.77
C VAL A 308 3.84 -1.02 -5.93
N ASP A 309 3.88 -1.55 -7.16
CA ASP A 309 3.48 -2.93 -7.41
C ASP A 309 4.35 -3.91 -6.64
N ILE A 310 5.66 -3.69 -6.66
CA ILE A 310 6.62 -4.59 -6.03
C ILE A 310 6.61 -4.43 -4.50
N MET A 311 6.58 -3.19 -4.01
CA MET A 311 6.65 -2.93 -2.57
C MET A 311 5.34 -3.30 -1.86
N MET A 312 4.18 -3.04 -2.45
CA MET A 312 2.89 -3.38 -1.84
C MET A 312 2.52 -4.86 -2.02
N TYR A 313 3.14 -5.58 -2.97
CA TYR A 313 2.96 -7.03 -3.07
C TYR A 313 3.38 -7.76 -1.78
N ARG A 314 4.36 -7.22 -1.06
CA ARG A 314 4.72 -7.66 0.29
C ARG A 314 3.53 -7.70 1.24
N ASP A 315 2.77 -6.60 1.29
CA ASP A 315 1.69 -6.43 2.25
C ASP A 315 0.45 -7.24 1.86
N ILE A 316 0.20 -7.41 0.54
CA ILE A 316 -0.80 -8.36 0.05
C ILE A 316 -0.49 -9.76 0.58
N ASN A 317 0.76 -10.21 0.43
CA ASN A 317 1.15 -11.52 0.91
C ASN A 317 1.11 -11.63 2.45
N ASN A 318 1.62 -10.63 3.17
CA ASN A 318 1.72 -10.67 4.64
C ASN A 318 0.40 -10.50 5.39
N TYR A 319 -0.59 -9.83 4.81
CA TYR A 319 -1.80 -9.45 5.55
C TYR A 319 -3.11 -9.77 4.85
N ILE A 320 -3.09 -9.97 3.53
CA ILE A 320 -4.30 -10.29 2.75
C ILE A 320 -4.38 -11.79 2.53
N PHE A 321 -3.35 -12.39 1.91
CA PHE A 321 -3.34 -13.81 1.56
C PHE A 321 -2.98 -14.74 2.71
N THR A 322 -2.36 -14.24 3.77
CA THR A 322 -2.16 -15.05 4.97
C THR A 322 -3.45 -15.20 5.78
N TYR A 323 -3.68 -16.40 6.28
CA TYR A 323 -4.66 -16.72 7.31
C TYR A 323 -4.04 -16.51 8.69
N MET A 324 -4.66 -15.69 9.54
CA MET A 324 -4.15 -15.45 10.89
C MET A 324 -4.14 -16.72 11.77
N CYS A 325 -5.16 -17.57 11.60
CA CYS A 325 -5.30 -18.83 12.32
C CYS A 325 -5.56 -19.95 11.30
N PRO A 326 -4.52 -20.48 10.63
CA PRO A 326 -4.70 -21.49 9.59
C PRO A 326 -5.25 -22.79 10.20
N GLY A 327 -6.42 -23.22 9.73
CA GLY A 327 -7.15 -24.40 10.20
C GLY A 327 -7.07 -25.61 9.28
N SER A 328 -6.51 -25.46 8.07
CA SER A 328 -6.37 -26.53 7.08
C SER A 328 -4.97 -26.59 6.48
N MET A 329 -4.61 -27.72 5.86
CA MET A 329 -3.33 -27.87 5.15
C MET A 329 -3.18 -26.85 4.02
N GLY A 330 -4.25 -26.58 3.26
CA GLY A 330 -4.24 -25.57 2.20
C GLY A 330 -3.92 -24.16 2.73
N GLU A 331 -4.49 -23.78 3.87
CA GLU A 331 -4.20 -22.48 4.51
C GLU A 331 -2.76 -22.40 5.01
N ILE A 332 -2.19 -23.50 5.55
CA ILE A 332 -0.80 -23.56 5.97
C ILE A 332 0.14 -23.38 4.78
N LEU A 333 -0.12 -24.08 3.66
CA LEU A 333 0.70 -24.00 2.45
C LEU A 333 0.65 -22.60 1.83
N ILE A 334 -0.53 -21.95 1.80
CA ILE A 334 -0.67 -20.56 1.34
C ILE A 334 0.16 -19.61 2.22
N ASN A 335 0.04 -19.73 3.54
CA ASN A 335 0.82 -18.91 4.46
C ASN A 335 2.33 -19.10 4.28
N ASP A 336 2.76 -20.33 4.02
CA ASP A 336 4.17 -20.65 3.81
C ASP A 336 4.72 -19.97 2.56
N TYR A 337 4.05 -20.15 1.43
CA TYR A 337 4.49 -19.56 0.16
C TYR A 337 4.38 -18.03 0.16
N ALA A 338 3.31 -17.46 0.71
CA ALA A 338 3.15 -16.01 0.84
C ALA A 338 4.30 -15.36 1.62
N ARG A 339 4.86 -16.03 2.63
CA ARG A 339 6.01 -15.53 3.39
C ARG A 339 7.26 -15.37 2.52
N HIS A 340 7.47 -16.27 1.56
CA HIS A 340 8.60 -16.17 0.63
C HIS A 340 8.41 -14.99 -0.32
N LEU A 341 7.22 -14.86 -0.92
CA LEU A 341 6.88 -13.75 -1.82
C LEU A 341 7.00 -12.38 -1.13
N ALA A 342 6.67 -12.30 0.16
CA ALA A 342 6.80 -11.07 0.93
C ALA A 342 8.24 -10.54 1.04
N CYS A 343 9.25 -11.41 0.88
CA CYS A 343 10.66 -11.04 0.95
C CYS A 343 11.18 -10.35 -0.32
N HIS A 344 10.47 -10.44 -1.45
CA HIS A 344 10.96 -9.94 -2.75
C HIS A 344 11.16 -8.43 -2.79
N SER A 345 10.36 -7.67 -2.03
CA SER A 345 10.49 -6.20 -1.88
C SER A 345 11.90 -5.76 -1.45
N ALA A 346 12.56 -6.53 -0.58
CA ALA A 346 13.91 -6.26 -0.14
C ALA A 346 14.95 -6.49 -1.24
N LEU A 347 14.71 -7.43 -2.15
CA LEU A 347 15.59 -7.66 -3.30
C LEU A 347 15.45 -6.52 -4.32
N PHE A 348 14.22 -6.07 -4.59
CA PHE A 348 14.00 -4.91 -5.45
C PHE A 348 14.66 -3.63 -4.91
N TYR A 349 14.65 -3.43 -3.59
CA TYR A 349 15.39 -2.34 -2.96
C TYR A 349 16.91 -2.43 -3.21
N ASN A 350 17.49 -3.63 -3.21
CA ASN A 350 18.90 -3.82 -3.54
C ASN A 350 19.18 -3.48 -5.01
N ASP A 351 18.33 -3.92 -5.94
CA ASP A 351 18.42 -3.58 -7.35
C ASP A 351 18.34 -2.05 -7.56
N TRP A 352 17.46 -1.36 -6.84
CA TRP A 352 17.36 0.10 -6.87
C TRP A 352 18.69 0.79 -6.54
N LYS A 353 19.36 0.34 -5.47
CA LYS A 353 20.67 0.87 -5.06
C LYS A 353 21.76 0.53 -6.07
N ALA A 354 21.77 -0.71 -6.59
CA ALA A 354 22.75 -1.17 -7.58
C ALA A 354 22.66 -0.37 -8.89
N LEU A 355 21.44 -0.03 -9.32
CA LEU A 355 21.18 0.85 -10.46
C LEU A 355 21.48 2.33 -10.17
N LYS A 356 21.83 2.73 -8.95
CA LYS A 356 22.06 4.14 -8.58
C LYS A 356 20.89 5.06 -8.97
N LEU A 357 19.66 4.59 -8.77
CA LEU A 357 18.46 5.35 -9.15
C LEU A 357 18.34 6.67 -8.38
N ASP A 358 18.83 6.74 -7.15
CA ASP A 358 18.85 7.99 -6.39
C ASP A 358 19.68 9.09 -7.09
N ASP A 359 20.83 8.73 -7.67
CA ASP A 359 21.73 9.68 -8.33
C ASP A 359 21.16 10.15 -9.68
N MET A 360 20.42 9.25 -10.36
CA MET A 360 19.72 9.55 -11.61
C MET A 360 18.53 10.47 -11.35
N LEU A 361 17.66 10.12 -10.40
CA LEU A 361 16.41 10.83 -10.16
C LEU A 361 16.61 12.13 -9.39
N ARG A 362 17.59 12.15 -8.45
CA ARG A 362 17.87 13.28 -7.55
C ARG A 362 16.64 13.79 -6.80
N TRP A 363 15.66 12.91 -6.59
CA TRP A 363 14.44 13.24 -5.87
C TRP A 363 14.74 13.44 -4.40
N SER A 364 14.21 14.54 -3.87
CA SER A 364 14.06 14.71 -2.43
C SER A 364 13.03 13.73 -1.86
N ALA A 365 12.87 13.75 -0.54
CA ALA A 365 11.80 13.00 0.10
C ALA A 365 10.42 13.44 -0.40
N SER A 366 10.17 14.74 -0.49
CA SER A 366 8.88 15.25 -0.98
C SER A 366 8.62 14.94 -2.44
N ASP A 367 9.64 14.97 -3.31
CA ASP A 367 9.49 14.56 -4.72
C ASP A 367 9.14 13.08 -4.84
N THR A 368 9.74 12.23 -4.01
CA THR A 368 9.46 10.80 -3.99
C THR A 368 8.04 10.51 -3.50
N LEU A 369 7.59 11.20 -2.44
CA LEU A 369 6.22 11.11 -1.95
C LEU A 369 5.21 11.63 -2.99
N GLU A 370 5.52 12.74 -3.66
CA GLU A 370 4.69 13.27 -4.75
C GLU A 370 4.57 12.27 -5.89
N PHE A 371 5.70 11.69 -6.31
CA PHE A 371 5.72 10.70 -7.37
C PHE A 371 4.90 9.48 -6.99
N ILE A 372 5.15 8.87 -5.83
CA ILE A 372 4.49 7.62 -5.43
C ILE A 372 2.97 7.83 -5.26
N PHE A 373 2.52 8.93 -4.66
CA PHE A 373 1.13 9.06 -4.20
C PHE A 373 0.27 10.09 -4.95
N LEU A 374 0.88 11.09 -5.58
CA LEU A 374 0.14 12.19 -6.22
C LEU A 374 0.29 12.19 -7.75
N ASN A 375 1.29 11.52 -8.32
CA ASN A 375 1.41 11.36 -9.76
C ASN A 375 0.23 10.54 -10.30
N THR A 376 -0.42 11.07 -11.33
CA THR A 376 -1.58 10.46 -11.98
C THR A 376 -1.25 9.17 -12.71
N ASP A 377 -0.04 9.02 -13.26
CA ASP A 377 0.37 7.76 -13.88
C ASP A 377 0.54 6.66 -12.81
N MET A 378 0.89 7.04 -11.57
CA MET A 378 0.98 6.10 -10.45
C MET A 378 -0.42 5.74 -9.86
N ASP A 379 -1.49 6.47 -10.21
CA ASP A 379 -2.85 6.13 -9.74
C ASP A 379 -3.26 4.74 -10.19
N SER A 380 -2.96 4.34 -11.44
CA SER A 380 -3.33 3.03 -11.97
C SER A 380 -2.67 1.91 -11.17
N HIS A 381 -1.36 2.02 -10.92
CA HIS A 381 -0.62 1.09 -10.07
C HIS A 381 -1.25 0.96 -8.68
N ARG A 382 -1.45 2.07 -7.95
CA ARG A 382 -2.03 2.02 -6.59
C ARG A 382 -3.47 1.50 -6.57
N LYS A 383 -4.29 1.89 -7.55
CA LYS A 383 -5.67 1.41 -7.69
C LYS A 383 -5.73 -0.11 -7.91
N ASN A 384 -4.82 -0.64 -8.73
CA ASN A 384 -4.73 -2.07 -9.00
C ASN A 384 -4.42 -2.84 -7.71
N LEU A 385 -3.46 -2.38 -6.92
CA LEU A 385 -3.09 -3.01 -5.65
C LEU A 385 -4.22 -2.93 -4.60
N VAL A 386 -4.96 -1.82 -4.55
CA VAL A 386 -6.18 -1.71 -3.73
C VAL A 386 -7.25 -2.72 -4.18
N ASN A 387 -7.50 -2.83 -5.50
CA ASN A 387 -8.46 -3.81 -6.02
C ASN A 387 -8.05 -5.24 -5.66
N PHE A 388 -6.78 -5.59 -5.85
CA PHE A 388 -6.27 -6.92 -5.49
C PHE A 388 -6.47 -7.20 -3.99
N SER A 389 -6.18 -6.21 -3.14
CA SER A 389 -6.38 -6.31 -1.69
C SER A 389 -7.85 -6.55 -1.33
N LEU A 390 -8.77 -5.75 -1.86
CA LEU A 390 -10.21 -5.89 -1.59
C LEU A 390 -10.77 -7.24 -2.05
N HIS A 391 -10.36 -7.72 -3.23
CA HIS A 391 -10.75 -9.04 -3.72
C HIS A 391 -10.10 -10.17 -2.93
N GLY A 392 -8.83 -10.02 -2.52
CA GLY A 392 -8.12 -11.01 -1.72
C GLY A 392 -8.71 -11.18 -0.31
N MET A 393 -9.19 -10.09 0.29
CA MET A 393 -9.91 -10.13 1.58
C MET A 393 -11.27 -10.81 1.49
N LYS A 394 -12.03 -10.54 0.41
CA LYS A 394 -13.35 -11.13 0.18
C LYS A 394 -13.28 -12.63 -0.06
N ASN A 395 -12.23 -13.10 -0.73
CA ASN A 395 -12.05 -14.51 -1.07
C ASN A 395 -11.19 -15.24 -0.02
N LYS A 396 -11.86 -15.94 0.90
CA LYS A 396 -11.22 -16.74 1.96
C LYS A 396 -11.06 -18.21 1.60
N ASP A 397 -11.65 -18.66 0.50
CA ASP A 397 -11.49 -20.03 0.00
C ASP A 397 -10.00 -20.27 -0.39
N PRO A 398 -9.31 -21.26 0.21
CA PRO A 398 -7.91 -21.54 -0.08
C PRO A 398 -7.64 -21.86 -1.56
N LEU A 399 -8.56 -22.54 -2.25
CA LEU A 399 -8.39 -22.88 -3.66
C LEU A 399 -8.49 -21.63 -4.55
N ILE A 400 -9.44 -20.73 -4.29
CA ILE A 400 -9.54 -19.45 -5.01
C ILE A 400 -8.29 -18.61 -4.73
N ARG A 401 -7.82 -18.58 -3.48
CA ARG A 401 -6.63 -17.81 -3.08
C ARG A 401 -5.35 -18.36 -3.70
N PHE A 402 -5.19 -19.68 -3.79
CA PHE A 402 -4.14 -20.34 -4.55
C PHE A 402 -4.13 -19.84 -6.00
N TRP A 403 -5.26 -19.94 -6.71
CA TRP A 403 -5.35 -19.48 -8.09
C TRP A 403 -5.06 -17.98 -8.23
N PHE A 404 -5.52 -17.17 -7.29
CA PHE A 404 -5.24 -15.73 -7.31
C PHE A 404 -3.74 -15.44 -7.18
N MET A 405 -3.05 -16.10 -6.26
CA MET A 405 -1.58 -16.02 -6.16
C MET A 405 -0.90 -16.48 -7.44
N MET A 406 -1.33 -17.60 -8.02
CA MET A 406 -0.76 -18.11 -9.27
C MET A 406 -0.96 -17.15 -10.45
N ILE A 407 -2.12 -16.51 -10.55
CA ILE A 407 -2.40 -15.51 -11.59
C ILE A 407 -1.49 -14.30 -11.44
N LEU A 408 -1.29 -13.81 -10.20
CA LEU A 408 -0.37 -12.69 -9.93
C LEU A 408 1.07 -13.05 -10.32
N GLU A 409 1.56 -14.22 -9.91
CA GLU A 409 2.89 -14.68 -10.26
C GLU A 409 3.06 -14.90 -11.78
N LEU A 410 2.08 -15.53 -12.43
CA LEU A 410 2.10 -15.76 -13.87
C LEU A 410 2.07 -14.46 -14.67
N SER A 411 1.39 -13.42 -14.17
CA SER A 411 1.38 -12.12 -14.84
C SER A 411 2.80 -11.56 -15.00
N GLY A 412 3.70 -11.81 -14.03
CA GLY A 412 5.11 -11.42 -14.10
C GLY A 412 5.97 -12.22 -15.09
N LYS A 413 5.46 -13.32 -15.68
CA LYS A 413 6.26 -14.26 -16.49
C LYS A 413 6.98 -13.58 -17.65
N SER A 414 6.24 -12.84 -18.47
CA SER A 414 6.79 -12.14 -19.64
C SER A 414 7.76 -11.04 -19.22
N PHE A 415 7.44 -10.34 -18.13
CA PHE A 415 8.29 -9.31 -17.54
C PHE A 415 9.65 -9.90 -17.16
N PHE A 416 9.69 -10.94 -16.31
CA PHE A 416 10.96 -11.53 -15.88
C PHE A 416 11.72 -12.24 -17.01
N SER A 417 11.02 -12.80 -18.00
CA SER A 417 11.66 -13.39 -19.18
C SER A 417 12.42 -12.34 -20.00
N VAL A 418 11.79 -11.20 -20.32
CA VAL A 418 12.38 -10.17 -21.18
C VAL A 418 13.29 -9.25 -20.38
N ILE A 419 12.79 -8.68 -19.29
CA ILE A 419 13.55 -7.75 -18.44
C ILE A 419 14.70 -8.47 -17.74
N GLY A 420 14.53 -9.73 -17.35
CA GLY A 420 15.60 -10.51 -16.72
C GLY A 420 16.81 -10.72 -17.62
N GLN A 421 16.61 -10.90 -18.93
CA GLN A 421 17.71 -10.94 -19.89
C GLN A 421 18.46 -9.61 -19.97
N VAL A 422 17.73 -8.49 -20.00
CA VAL A 422 18.33 -7.15 -20.00
C VAL A 422 19.04 -6.87 -18.67
N ALA A 423 18.48 -7.31 -17.54
CA ALA A 423 19.12 -7.18 -16.23
C ALA A 423 20.42 -8.00 -16.17
N MET A 424 20.46 -9.23 -16.69
CA MET A 424 21.68 -10.02 -16.77
C MET A 424 22.74 -9.37 -17.66
N GLN A 425 22.32 -8.73 -18.76
CA GLN A 425 23.22 -7.94 -19.60
C GLN A 425 23.78 -6.74 -18.82
N ALA A 426 22.94 -6.02 -18.06
CA ALA A 426 23.37 -4.90 -17.22
C ALA A 426 24.32 -5.34 -16.09
N GLU A 427 24.10 -6.50 -15.45
CA GLU A 427 25.02 -7.08 -14.46
C GLU A 427 26.43 -7.25 -15.07
N SER A 428 26.49 -7.80 -16.29
CA SER A 428 27.74 -8.05 -17.02
C SER A 428 28.43 -6.76 -17.49
N GLU A 429 27.68 -5.84 -18.10
CA GLU A 429 28.22 -4.60 -18.67
C GLU A 429 28.69 -3.61 -17.59
N CYS A 430 27.97 -3.54 -16.47
CA CYS A 430 28.19 -2.52 -15.43
C CYS A 430 28.82 -3.07 -14.15
N ASN A 431 29.06 -4.39 -14.07
CA ASN A 431 29.58 -5.07 -12.88
C ASN A 431 28.76 -4.77 -11.61
N ILE A 432 27.43 -4.93 -11.73
CA ILE A 432 26.44 -4.75 -10.67
C ILE A 432 25.69 -6.05 -10.41
N SER A 433 24.90 -6.12 -9.33
CA SER A 433 24.03 -7.26 -9.03
C SER A 433 22.58 -6.82 -8.95
N LEU A 434 21.71 -7.51 -9.69
CA LEU A 434 20.27 -7.23 -9.83
C LEU A 434 19.44 -8.50 -9.56
N PRO A 435 19.53 -9.10 -8.35
CA PRO A 435 18.89 -10.39 -8.04
C PRO A 435 17.37 -10.39 -8.27
N TYR A 436 16.67 -9.28 -8.02
CA TYR A 436 15.23 -9.24 -8.25
C TYR A 436 14.91 -9.28 -9.74
N LEU A 437 15.43 -8.30 -10.50
CA LEU A 437 15.11 -8.09 -11.91
C LEU A 437 15.60 -9.22 -12.80
N THR A 438 16.70 -9.88 -12.45
CA THR A 438 17.20 -11.06 -13.18
C THR A 438 16.36 -12.32 -12.99
N GLY A 439 15.36 -12.30 -12.11
CA GLY A 439 14.60 -13.50 -11.75
C GLY A 439 15.37 -14.44 -10.81
N LYS A 440 16.59 -14.06 -10.39
CA LYS A 440 17.42 -14.80 -9.42
C LYS A 440 17.02 -14.41 -8.00
N HIS A 441 15.72 -14.48 -7.69
CA HIS A 441 15.19 -14.11 -6.38
C HIS A 441 14.66 -15.31 -5.60
N SER A 442 14.31 -16.41 -6.27
CA SER A 442 13.78 -17.60 -5.62
C SER A 442 14.88 -18.43 -4.95
N SER A 443 14.62 -18.81 -3.68
CA SER A 443 15.46 -19.74 -2.93
C SER A 443 15.02 -21.20 -3.14
N ALA A 444 15.87 -22.15 -2.74
CA ALA A 444 15.51 -23.57 -2.77
C ALA A 444 14.29 -23.87 -1.87
N GLU A 445 14.16 -23.17 -0.74
CA GLU A 445 13.02 -23.25 0.16
C GLU A 445 11.75 -22.67 -0.47
N GLU A 446 11.85 -21.52 -1.16
CA GLU A 446 10.73 -20.94 -1.89
C GLU A 446 10.22 -21.90 -2.97
N GLN A 447 11.13 -22.50 -3.76
CA GLN A 447 10.76 -23.47 -4.78
C GLN A 447 10.07 -24.71 -4.17
N LYS A 448 10.57 -25.19 -3.02
CA LYS A 448 9.94 -26.30 -2.30
C LYS A 448 8.54 -25.93 -1.81
N SER A 449 8.37 -24.72 -1.27
CA SER A 449 7.09 -24.20 -0.81
C SER A 449 6.08 -24.09 -1.97
N TYR A 450 6.51 -23.53 -3.10
CA TYR A 450 5.74 -23.47 -4.34
C TYR A 450 5.30 -24.85 -4.81
N CYS A 451 6.23 -25.82 -4.93
CA CYS A 451 5.90 -27.17 -5.39
C CYS A 451 4.86 -27.85 -4.48
N ALA A 452 5.04 -27.75 -3.16
CA ALA A 452 4.09 -28.31 -2.20
C ALA A 452 2.70 -27.68 -2.30
N LEU A 453 2.63 -26.35 -2.45
CA LEU A 453 1.39 -25.61 -2.67
C LEU A 453 0.71 -26.04 -3.98
N TYR A 454 1.47 -26.06 -5.07
CA TYR A 454 0.99 -26.40 -6.41
C TYR A 454 0.44 -27.82 -6.47
N GLU A 455 1.21 -28.81 -6.01
CA GLU A 455 0.79 -30.23 -5.99
C GLU A 455 -0.49 -30.44 -5.19
N TYR A 456 -0.65 -29.70 -4.09
CA TYR A 456 -1.82 -29.79 -3.22
C TYR A 456 -3.10 -29.27 -3.90
N PHE A 457 -3.02 -28.15 -4.62
CA PHE A 457 -4.20 -27.47 -5.17
C PHE A 457 -4.52 -27.82 -6.63
N ILE A 458 -3.50 -28.07 -7.48
CA ILE A 458 -3.72 -28.23 -8.92
C ILE A 458 -4.63 -29.42 -9.27
N ASN A 459 -4.71 -30.44 -8.41
CA ASN A 459 -5.56 -31.60 -8.68
C ASN A 459 -6.90 -31.57 -7.93
N GLN A 460 -7.26 -30.44 -7.30
CA GLN A 460 -8.54 -30.30 -6.62
C GLN A 460 -9.67 -29.99 -7.59
N ASP A 461 -10.85 -30.53 -7.30
CA ASP A 461 -12.06 -30.23 -8.08
C ASP A 461 -12.46 -28.75 -7.92
N ILE A 462 -12.75 -28.11 -9.06
CA ILE A 462 -13.15 -26.70 -9.11
C ILE A 462 -14.61 -26.61 -9.53
N SER A 463 -15.44 -26.00 -8.70
CA SER A 463 -16.85 -25.74 -9.03
C SER A 463 -17.01 -24.66 -10.09
N LYS A 464 -18.15 -24.64 -10.80
CA LYS A 464 -18.44 -23.60 -11.82
C LYS A 464 -18.39 -22.18 -11.27
N GLU A 465 -18.83 -21.96 -10.03
CA GLU A 465 -18.77 -20.63 -9.39
C GLU A 465 -17.33 -20.24 -9.02
N GLN A 466 -16.50 -21.20 -8.59
CA GLN A 466 -15.08 -20.96 -8.38
C GLN A 466 -14.39 -20.63 -9.70
N VAL A 467 -14.66 -21.37 -10.80
CA VAL A 467 -14.11 -21.05 -12.14
C VAL A 467 -14.48 -19.62 -12.55
N LYS A 468 -15.74 -19.23 -12.40
CA LYS A 468 -16.20 -17.86 -12.71
C LYS A 468 -15.46 -16.81 -11.88
N THR A 469 -15.27 -17.08 -10.58
CA THR A 469 -14.55 -16.17 -9.67
C THR A 469 -13.08 -16.07 -10.07
N ILE A 470 -12.42 -17.19 -10.36
CA ILE A 470 -11.02 -17.23 -10.77
C ILE A 470 -10.81 -16.48 -12.09
N LYS A 471 -11.68 -16.68 -13.09
CA LYS A 471 -11.63 -15.92 -14.35
C LYS A 471 -11.78 -14.41 -14.14
N TYR A 472 -12.72 -14.01 -13.28
CA TYR A 472 -12.88 -12.61 -12.94
C TYR A 472 -11.64 -12.01 -12.25
N LEU A 473 -10.98 -12.78 -11.37
CA LEU A 473 -9.69 -12.36 -10.80
C LEU A 473 -8.59 -12.28 -11.87
N SER A 474 -8.55 -13.22 -12.82
CA SER A 474 -7.65 -13.16 -13.98
C SER A 474 -7.85 -11.89 -14.80
N ASP A 475 -9.10 -11.50 -15.08
CA ASP A 475 -9.40 -10.26 -15.80
C ASP A 475 -8.84 -9.04 -15.11
N ILE A 476 -9.02 -8.93 -13.78
CA ILE A 476 -8.53 -7.79 -13.01
C ILE A 476 -7.00 -7.76 -13.10
N VAL A 477 -6.31 -8.85 -12.76
CA VAL A 477 -4.84 -8.89 -12.70
C VAL A 477 -4.21 -8.64 -14.07
N MET A 478 -4.65 -9.35 -15.10
CA MET A 478 -4.00 -9.29 -16.41
C MET A 478 -4.24 -7.95 -17.11
N ARG A 479 -5.43 -7.36 -16.98
CA ARG A 479 -5.70 -6.02 -17.52
C ARG A 479 -4.91 -4.94 -16.78
N SER A 480 -4.79 -5.05 -15.45
CA SER A 480 -3.95 -4.17 -14.65
C SER A 480 -2.49 -4.21 -15.12
N LEU A 481 -1.96 -5.40 -15.44
CA LEU A 481 -0.61 -5.53 -15.97
C LEU A 481 -0.45 -4.87 -17.35
N LEU A 482 -1.38 -5.10 -18.28
CA LEU A 482 -1.36 -4.46 -19.60
C LEU A 482 -1.35 -2.92 -19.47
N GLU A 483 -2.18 -2.36 -18.60
CA GLU A 483 -2.19 -0.91 -18.32
C GLU A 483 -0.84 -0.42 -17.76
N ASN A 484 -0.24 -1.16 -16.82
CA ASN A 484 1.08 -0.82 -16.29
C ASN A 484 2.20 -0.90 -17.36
N LEU A 485 2.08 -1.81 -18.33
CA LEU A 485 3.01 -1.92 -19.47
C LEU A 485 2.83 -0.77 -20.45
N ASP A 486 1.60 -0.31 -20.70
CA ASP A 486 1.32 0.90 -21.51
C ASP A 486 1.98 2.14 -20.89
N ILE A 487 1.85 2.32 -19.57
CA ILE A 487 2.50 3.42 -18.84
C ILE A 487 4.02 3.28 -18.91
N SER A 488 4.56 2.08 -18.69
CA SER A 488 5.99 1.81 -18.81
C SER A 488 6.52 2.15 -20.21
N TYR A 489 5.77 1.80 -21.24
CA TYR A 489 6.12 2.11 -22.63
C TYR A 489 6.11 3.60 -22.93
N LYS A 490 5.10 4.32 -22.45
CA LYS A 490 5.02 5.79 -22.53
C LYS A 490 6.25 6.44 -21.89
N TYR A 491 6.66 6.02 -20.69
CA TYR A 491 7.83 6.58 -20.01
C TYR A 491 9.13 6.27 -20.74
N ALA A 492 9.25 5.05 -21.24
CA ALA A 492 10.41 4.60 -22.00
C ALA A 492 10.61 5.37 -23.31
N LEU A 493 9.55 5.53 -24.12
CA LEU A 493 9.62 6.24 -25.40
C LEU A 493 9.93 7.74 -25.24
N ASN A 494 9.35 8.36 -24.22
CA ASN A 494 9.47 9.80 -24.01
C ASN A 494 10.62 10.18 -23.08
N ASN A 495 11.38 9.19 -22.59
CA ASN A 495 12.52 9.36 -21.70
C ASN A 495 12.19 10.23 -20.46
N ILE A 496 11.01 10.01 -19.88
CA ILE A 496 10.40 10.93 -18.89
C ILE A 496 11.28 11.08 -17.64
N PHE A 497 11.93 10.00 -17.18
CA PHE A 497 12.76 10.05 -15.97
C PHE A 497 14.12 10.71 -16.19
N ALA A 498 14.68 10.72 -17.40
CA ALA A 498 15.97 11.37 -17.67
C ALA A 498 15.85 12.85 -18.06
N ALA A 499 14.61 13.35 -18.25
CA ALA A 499 14.34 14.72 -18.66
C ALA A 499 14.21 15.72 -17.49
N ARG A 500 14.53 15.32 -16.25
CA ARG A 500 14.38 16.15 -15.04
C ARG A 500 15.71 16.41 -14.33
#